data_AF-A0A2N4S5C7-F1
#
_entry.id   AF-A0A2N4S5C7-F1
#
_cell.length_a   1.000
_cell.length_b   1.000
_cell.length_c   1.000
_cell.angle_alpha   90.00
_cell.angle_beta   90.00
_cell.angle_gamma   90.00
#
_symmetry.space_group_name_H-M   'P 1'
#
loop_
_entity.id
_entity.type
_entity.pdbx_description
1 polymer ?
#
loop_
_entity_poly.entity_id
_entity_poly.type
_entity_poly.pdbx_seq_one_letter_code
_entity_poly.pdbx_strand_id
1 'polypeptide(L)'
;MTKKLFIPKKTREIVVSYCNNYIVPDKNYIYCSTKTHSHPLDWFKDYFDFVGEPALKTHLAEAYYQARFIYKIMQGLRLTSFKRNAFVKFQIQQYASIYEALLDFVLEKYNKEDIKEKLKELEYKPISVFASNAECTIEENGQKEKVFTCRKSIKKIGLKNTRIDKRTEIAVSLGIISQATKQSFDSLYDLRNNIHLLKASNANYKPKVQESFEAFKLMSTFVLEIKEYVSRIEQQGLQQ
;
A
#
# COMPACT_ATOMS: atom_id res chain seq x y z
N MET A 1 -6.32 -33.30 -27.83
CA MET A 1 -5.55 -33.83 -26.67
C MET A 1 -4.24 -33.04 -26.55
N THR A 2 -4.17 -32.08 -25.63
CA THR A 2 -2.95 -31.33 -25.34
C THR A 2 -1.99 -32.23 -24.57
N LYS A 3 -0.84 -32.61 -25.16
CA LYS A 3 0.25 -33.23 -24.40
C LYS A 3 0.57 -32.30 -23.23
N LYS A 4 0.36 -32.76 -21.99
CA LYS A 4 0.81 -32.01 -20.81
C LYS A 4 2.32 -31.89 -20.89
N LEU A 5 2.81 -30.73 -21.30
CA LEU A 5 4.22 -30.38 -21.18
C LEU A 5 4.52 -30.25 -19.69
N PHE A 6 5.20 -31.25 -19.14
CA PHE A 6 5.71 -31.20 -17.78
C PHE A 6 7.17 -30.78 -17.79
N ILE A 7 7.48 -29.73 -17.05
CA ILE A 7 8.86 -29.39 -16.71
C ILE A 7 9.39 -30.51 -15.79
N PRO A 8 10.54 -31.13 -16.09
CA PRO A 8 11.13 -32.17 -15.25
C PRO A 8 11.30 -31.72 -13.79
N LYS A 9 11.10 -32.64 -12.83
CA LYS A 9 11.17 -32.35 -11.39
C LYS A 9 12.47 -31.62 -11.01
N LYS A 10 13.61 -32.13 -11.47
CA LYS A 10 14.94 -31.55 -11.25
C LYS A 10 15.03 -30.09 -11.72
N THR A 11 14.47 -29.78 -12.89
CA THR A 11 14.45 -28.42 -13.42
C THR A 11 13.58 -27.49 -12.58
N ARG A 12 12.43 -27.97 -12.09
CA ARG A 12 11.57 -27.20 -11.17
C ARG A 12 12.29 -26.89 -9.86
N GLU A 13 12.98 -27.88 -9.28
CA GLU A 13 13.74 -27.71 -8.05
C GLU A 13 14.88 -26.70 -8.21
N ILE A 14 15.59 -26.73 -9.34
CA ILE A 14 16.64 -25.74 -9.65
C ILE A 14 16.05 -24.33 -9.72
N VAL A 15 14.92 -24.14 -10.42
CA VAL A 15 14.28 -22.82 -10.54
C VAL A 15 13.80 -22.30 -9.18
N VAL A 16 13.16 -23.16 -8.38
CA VAL A 16 12.67 -22.78 -7.04
C VAL A 16 13.84 -22.45 -6.11
N SER A 17 14.89 -23.29 -6.10
CA SER A 17 16.11 -23.06 -5.32
C SER A 17 16.78 -21.74 -5.71
N TYR A 18 16.93 -21.47 -7.01
CA TYR A 18 17.46 -20.21 -7.51
C TYR A 18 16.67 -18.99 -7.01
N CYS A 19 15.33 -19.08 -7.03
CA CYS A 19 14.48 -17.98 -6.58
C CYS A 19 14.61 -17.77 -5.05
N ASN A 20 14.66 -18.86 -4.27
CA ASN A 20 14.71 -18.79 -2.81
C ASN A 20 16.04 -18.29 -2.25
N ASN A 21 17.17 -18.58 -2.92
CA ASN A 21 18.50 -18.20 -2.42
C ASN A 21 18.72 -16.69 -2.29
N TYR A 22 17.91 -15.86 -2.95
CA TYR A 22 18.10 -14.40 -2.95
C TYR A 22 16.80 -13.62 -2.72
N ILE A 23 15.76 -14.30 -2.26
CA ILE A 23 14.44 -13.69 -2.05
C ILE A 23 14.47 -12.74 -0.86
N VAL A 24 15.14 -13.15 0.21
CA VAL A 24 15.35 -12.37 1.43
C VAL A 24 16.31 -11.21 1.12
N PRO A 25 15.91 -9.96 1.41
CA PRO A 25 16.73 -8.78 1.15
C PRO A 25 17.77 -8.51 2.25
N ASP A 26 18.34 -9.57 2.83
CA ASP A 26 19.37 -9.51 3.87
C ASP A 26 20.60 -10.29 3.38
N LYS A 27 21.76 -9.63 3.39
CA LYS A 27 23.03 -10.22 2.96
C LYS A 27 23.52 -11.31 3.92
N ASN A 28 23.09 -11.25 5.18
CA ASN A 28 23.44 -12.22 6.21
C ASN A 28 22.47 -13.42 6.23
N TYR A 29 21.36 -13.35 5.48
CA TYR A 29 20.44 -14.46 5.38
C TYR A 29 21.05 -15.60 4.56
N ILE A 30 21.37 -16.70 5.24
CA ILE A 30 21.83 -17.92 4.60
C ILE A 30 20.63 -18.86 4.49
N TYR A 31 20.16 -19.11 3.27
CA TYR A 31 19.19 -20.16 3.04
C TYR A 31 19.84 -21.52 3.36
N CYS A 32 19.48 -22.10 4.50
CA CYS A 32 19.96 -23.40 4.93
C CYS A 32 18.77 -24.35 5.05
N SER A 33 18.71 -25.38 4.21
CA SER A 33 17.62 -26.39 4.26
C SER A 33 17.63 -27.24 5.55
N THR A 34 18.49 -26.94 6.53
CA THR A 34 18.73 -27.76 7.72
C THR A 34 18.76 -27.00 9.06
N LYS A 35 18.52 -25.66 9.11
CA LYS A 35 18.45 -24.89 10.38
C LYS A 35 17.39 -23.78 10.41
N THR A 36 16.80 -23.58 11.60
CA THR A 36 15.91 -22.54 12.19
C THR A 36 14.89 -21.74 11.34
N HIS A 37 15.11 -21.47 10.06
CA HIS A 37 14.08 -20.98 9.15
C HIS A 37 13.78 -22.07 8.13
N SER A 38 12.73 -22.85 8.40
CA SER A 38 12.34 -23.97 7.52
C SER A 38 11.86 -23.49 6.13
N HIS A 39 11.52 -22.21 6.01
CA HIS A 39 11.11 -21.59 4.76
C HIS A 39 11.47 -20.08 4.74
N PRO A 40 11.83 -19.47 3.59
CA PRO A 40 12.15 -18.03 3.54
C PRO A 40 11.01 -17.11 4.01
N LEU A 41 9.77 -17.60 3.99
CA LEU A 41 8.60 -16.90 4.52
C LEU A 41 8.73 -16.58 6.02
N ASP A 42 9.43 -17.40 6.79
CA ASP A 42 9.59 -17.17 8.24
C ASP A 42 10.33 -15.86 8.50
N TRP A 43 11.40 -15.57 7.74
CA TRP A 43 12.09 -14.27 7.80
C TRP A 43 11.15 -13.09 7.52
N PHE A 44 10.22 -13.24 6.55
CA PHE A 44 9.26 -12.17 6.23
C PHE A 44 8.21 -11.99 7.33
N LYS A 45 7.86 -13.05 8.07
CA LYS A 45 7.00 -12.93 9.25
C LYS A 45 7.72 -12.16 10.35
N ASP A 46 8.98 -12.53 10.62
CA ASP A 46 9.82 -11.87 11.62
C ASP A 46 10.03 -10.39 11.27
N TYR A 47 10.17 -10.07 9.98
CA TYR A 47 10.28 -8.70 9.49
C TYR A 47 9.10 -7.82 9.91
N PHE A 48 7.89 -8.41 10.02
CA PHE A 48 6.65 -7.75 10.41
C PHE A 48 6.19 -8.10 11.85
N ASP A 49 7.06 -8.58 12.73
CA ASP A 49 6.66 -9.01 14.09
C ASP A 49 6.08 -7.91 14.99
N PHE A 50 6.37 -6.64 14.69
CA PHE A 50 5.74 -5.50 15.37
C PHE A 50 4.24 -5.35 15.06
N VAL A 51 3.75 -6.04 14.03
CA VAL A 51 2.32 -6.10 13.69
C VAL A 51 1.67 -7.16 14.59
N GLY A 52 1.06 -6.70 15.69
CA GLY A 52 0.42 -7.57 16.67
C GLY A 52 -0.80 -8.37 16.16
N GLU A 53 -1.32 -8.10 14.97
CA GLU A 53 -2.42 -8.87 14.35
C GLU A 53 -1.88 -10.04 13.51
N PRO A 54 -2.07 -11.31 13.93
CA PRO A 54 -1.42 -12.46 13.27
C PRO A 54 -1.83 -12.67 11.81
N ALA A 55 -3.11 -12.41 11.49
CA ALA A 55 -3.63 -12.54 10.13
C ALA A 55 -3.03 -11.49 9.19
N LEU A 56 -3.00 -10.23 9.63
CA LEU A 56 -2.38 -9.14 8.87
C LEU A 56 -0.89 -9.38 8.67
N LYS A 57 -0.17 -9.76 9.74
CA LYS A 57 1.26 -10.11 9.68
C LYS A 57 1.54 -11.17 8.62
N THR A 58 0.73 -12.22 8.58
CA THR A 58 0.86 -13.32 7.61
C THR A 58 0.66 -12.81 6.18
N HIS A 59 -0.40 -12.03 5.93
CA HIS A 59 -0.66 -11.48 4.60
C HIS A 59 0.42 -10.50 4.13
N LEU A 60 0.96 -9.67 5.03
CA LEU A 60 2.09 -8.77 4.72
C LEU A 60 3.34 -9.56 4.35
N ALA A 61 3.68 -10.59 5.13
CA ALA A 61 4.81 -11.46 4.88
C ALA A 61 4.69 -12.20 3.54
N GLU A 62 3.51 -12.76 3.26
CA GLU A 62 3.22 -13.44 1.99
C GLU A 62 3.28 -12.48 0.80
N ALA A 63 2.67 -11.31 0.90
CA ALA A 63 2.69 -10.31 -0.18
C ALA A 63 4.13 -9.86 -0.48
N TYR A 64 4.95 -9.63 0.55
CA TYR A 64 6.33 -9.23 0.37
C TYR A 64 7.17 -10.37 -0.24
N TYR A 65 7.03 -11.59 0.28
CA TYR A 65 7.64 -12.78 -0.30
C TYR A 65 7.26 -12.94 -1.78
N GLN A 66 5.98 -12.85 -2.12
CA GLN A 66 5.47 -13.00 -3.49
C GLN A 66 6.05 -11.95 -4.44
N ALA A 67 6.09 -10.67 -4.01
CA ALA A 67 6.68 -9.59 -4.81
C ALA A 67 8.17 -9.88 -5.12
N ARG A 68 8.90 -10.37 -4.12
CA ARG A 68 10.32 -10.76 -4.26
C ARG A 68 10.50 -12.01 -5.13
N PHE A 69 9.63 -13.01 -4.96
CA PHE A 69 9.67 -14.25 -5.74
C PHE A 69 9.44 -13.99 -7.23
N ILE A 70 8.42 -13.18 -7.55
CA ILE A 70 8.08 -12.78 -8.93
C ILE A 70 9.24 -12.02 -9.56
N TYR A 71 9.89 -11.11 -8.83
CA TYR A 71 11.10 -10.44 -9.31
C TYR A 71 12.23 -11.43 -9.66
N LYS A 72 12.44 -12.46 -8.84
CA LYS A 72 13.47 -13.48 -9.09
C LYS A 72 13.16 -14.39 -10.26
N ILE A 73 11.89 -14.77 -10.44
CA ILE A 73 11.45 -15.48 -11.65
C ILE A 73 11.72 -14.62 -12.88
N MET A 74 11.30 -13.35 -12.85
CA MET A 74 11.48 -12.41 -13.96
C MET A 74 12.95 -12.30 -14.36
N GLN A 75 13.85 -12.19 -13.39
CA GLN A 75 15.30 -12.14 -13.62
C GLN A 75 15.86 -13.49 -14.11
N GLY A 76 15.53 -14.60 -13.46
CA GLY A 76 16.04 -15.93 -13.79
C GLY A 76 15.65 -16.38 -15.20
N LEU A 77 14.43 -16.04 -15.64
CA LEU A 77 13.95 -16.31 -16.99
C LEU A 77 14.34 -15.24 -18.02
N ARG A 78 15.05 -14.18 -17.59
CA ARG A 78 15.45 -13.04 -18.44
C ARG A 78 14.30 -12.50 -19.27
N LEU A 79 13.12 -12.34 -18.66
CA LEU A 79 11.92 -11.91 -19.37
C LEU A 79 12.11 -10.50 -19.94
N THR A 80 11.75 -10.33 -21.21
CA THR A 80 11.82 -9.05 -21.92
C THR A 80 10.43 -8.54 -22.30
N SER A 81 10.33 -7.25 -22.61
CA SER A 81 9.14 -6.62 -23.18
C SER A 81 7.85 -6.88 -22.39
N PHE A 82 6.74 -7.20 -23.06
CA PHE A 82 5.40 -7.36 -22.47
C PHE A 82 5.36 -8.36 -21.31
N LYS A 83 6.12 -9.48 -21.39
CA LYS A 83 6.18 -10.47 -20.31
C LYS A 83 6.74 -9.83 -19.04
N ARG A 84 7.81 -9.06 -19.15
CA ARG A 84 8.40 -8.31 -18.02
C ARG A 84 7.41 -7.33 -17.41
N ASN A 85 6.62 -6.63 -18.24
CA ASN A 85 5.68 -5.63 -17.77
C ASN A 85 4.63 -6.22 -16.82
N ALA A 86 4.17 -7.46 -17.05
CA ALA A 86 3.22 -8.12 -16.14
C ALA A 86 3.81 -8.31 -14.73
N PHE A 87 5.06 -8.74 -14.65
CA PHE A 87 5.78 -8.94 -13.37
C PHE A 87 6.05 -7.62 -12.65
N VAL A 88 6.34 -6.55 -13.40
CA VAL A 88 6.53 -5.20 -12.83
C VAL A 88 5.20 -4.65 -12.30
N LYS A 89 4.09 -4.77 -13.05
CA LYS A 89 2.76 -4.34 -12.57
C LYS A 89 2.38 -5.05 -11.28
N PHE A 90 2.60 -6.36 -11.22
CA PHE A 90 2.33 -7.14 -10.01
C PHE A 90 3.14 -6.63 -8.82
N GLN A 91 4.44 -6.39 -8.99
CA GLN A 91 5.28 -5.85 -7.92
C GLN A 91 4.83 -4.47 -7.44
N ILE A 92 4.53 -3.54 -8.36
CA ILE A 92 4.00 -2.21 -8.01
C ILE A 92 2.71 -2.34 -7.19
N GLN A 93 1.79 -3.20 -7.63
CA GLN A 93 0.54 -3.44 -6.91
C GLN A 93 0.78 -4.03 -5.52
N GLN A 94 1.63 -5.05 -5.39
CA GLN A 94 1.89 -5.69 -4.10
C GLN A 94 2.58 -4.76 -3.12
N TYR A 95 3.59 -4.00 -3.55
CA TYR A 95 4.26 -3.04 -2.67
C TYR A 95 3.30 -1.94 -2.23
N ALA A 96 2.52 -1.34 -3.15
CA ALA A 96 1.52 -0.34 -2.79
C ALA A 96 0.51 -0.88 -1.75
N SER A 97 0.01 -2.11 -1.94
CA SER A 97 -0.92 -2.75 -1.00
C SER A 97 -0.29 -3.00 0.38
N ILE A 98 0.98 -3.41 0.45
CA ILE A 98 1.71 -3.61 1.73
C ILE A 98 1.80 -2.28 2.48
N TYR A 99 2.20 -1.21 1.81
CA TYR A 99 2.33 0.11 2.43
C TYR A 99 1.00 0.66 2.92
N GLU A 100 -0.06 0.56 2.10
CA GLU A 100 -1.40 0.98 2.50
C GLU A 100 -1.89 0.20 3.72
N ALA A 101 -1.76 -1.13 3.72
CA ALA A 101 -2.22 -1.96 4.83
C ALA A 101 -1.46 -1.68 6.14
N LEU A 102 -0.14 -1.48 6.06
CA LEU A 102 0.67 -1.09 7.23
C LEU A 102 0.28 0.29 7.74
N LEU A 103 0.10 1.26 6.85
CA LEU A 103 -0.26 2.61 7.23
C LEU A 103 -1.62 2.63 7.92
N ASP A 104 -2.62 1.99 7.32
CA ASP A 104 -3.97 1.89 7.88
C ASP A 104 -3.96 1.19 9.23
N PHE A 105 -3.18 0.10 9.38
CA PHE A 105 -3.04 -0.59 10.66
C PHE A 105 -2.49 0.31 11.76
N VAL A 106 -1.39 1.03 11.50
CA VAL A 106 -0.77 1.90 12.52
C VAL A 106 -1.72 3.02 12.89
N LEU A 107 -2.34 3.66 11.90
CA LEU A 107 -3.32 4.71 12.08
C LEU A 107 -4.51 4.22 12.93
N GLU A 108 -5.15 3.11 12.56
CA GLU A 108 -6.33 2.59 13.29
C GLU A 108 -5.99 2.12 14.71
N LYS A 109 -4.81 1.50 14.90
CA LYS A 109 -4.42 0.91 16.20
C LYS A 109 -3.94 1.96 17.20
N TYR A 110 -3.12 2.92 16.78
CA TYR A 110 -2.44 3.83 17.70
C TYR A 110 -2.98 5.27 17.67
N ASN A 111 -3.72 5.68 16.64
CA ASN A 111 -4.15 7.09 16.45
C ASN A 111 -5.64 7.25 16.18
N LYS A 112 -6.46 6.32 16.65
CA LYS A 112 -7.90 6.26 16.35
C LYS A 112 -8.64 7.58 16.66
N GLU A 113 -8.33 8.22 17.79
CA GLU A 113 -8.99 9.47 18.19
C GLU A 113 -8.46 10.67 17.39
N ASP A 114 -7.15 10.78 17.18
CA ASP A 114 -6.54 11.83 16.35
C ASP A 114 -7.10 11.80 14.91
N ILE A 115 -7.30 10.60 14.37
CA ILE A 115 -7.86 10.40 13.04
C ILE A 115 -9.33 10.83 13.00
N LYS A 116 -10.14 10.46 14.00
CA LYS A 116 -11.54 10.89 14.06
C LYS A 116 -11.67 12.40 14.11
N GLU A 117 -10.70 13.10 14.67
CA GLU A 117 -10.66 14.55 14.67
C GLU A 117 -10.23 15.11 13.32
N LYS A 118 -9.12 14.61 12.76
CA LYS A 118 -8.57 15.07 11.48
C LYS A 118 -9.44 14.72 10.26
N LEU A 119 -10.29 13.70 10.35
CA LEU A 119 -11.22 13.28 9.27
C LEU A 119 -12.64 13.86 9.40
N LYS A 120 -12.80 14.96 10.15
CA LYS A 120 -14.02 15.76 10.17
C LYS A 120 -14.04 16.66 8.94
N GLU A 121 -14.99 16.43 8.04
CA GLU A 121 -15.26 17.35 6.95
C GLU A 121 -16.54 18.15 7.21
N LEU A 122 -16.50 19.45 6.89
CA LEU A 122 -17.69 20.29 6.91
C LEU A 122 -18.60 19.87 5.74
N GLU A 123 -19.84 19.53 6.07
CA GLU A 123 -20.88 19.18 5.11
C GLU A 123 -22.05 20.15 5.27
N TYR A 124 -22.59 20.59 4.14
CA TYR A 124 -23.79 21.42 4.11
C TYR A 124 -25.00 20.54 3.83
N LYS A 125 -25.92 20.44 4.80
CA LYS A 125 -27.15 19.66 4.65
C LYS A 125 -28.31 20.61 4.35
N PRO A 126 -29.07 20.39 3.26
CA PRO A 126 -30.23 21.22 2.97
C PRO A 126 -31.26 21.11 4.09
N ILE A 127 -31.88 22.23 4.45
CA ILE A 127 -32.96 22.26 5.43
C ILE A 127 -34.26 21.91 4.68
N SER A 128 -34.77 20.70 4.93
CA SER A 128 -35.93 20.15 4.20
C SER A 128 -37.17 21.05 4.24
N VAL A 129 -37.38 21.76 5.36
CA VAL A 129 -38.53 22.68 5.54
C VAL A 129 -38.51 23.86 4.57
N PHE A 130 -37.32 24.32 4.15
CA PHE A 130 -37.15 25.40 3.17
C PHE A 130 -36.90 24.89 1.75
N ALA A 131 -36.58 23.60 1.59
CA ALA A 131 -36.23 23.02 0.29
C ALA A 131 -37.44 22.73 -0.61
N SER A 132 -38.65 22.64 -0.05
CA SER A 132 -39.86 22.23 -0.81
C SER A 132 -40.75 23.38 -1.28
N ASN A 133 -40.68 24.56 -0.65
CA ASN A 133 -41.73 25.58 -0.80
C ASN A 133 -41.27 26.90 -1.44
N ALA A 134 -39.97 27.12 -1.63
CA ALA A 134 -39.44 28.31 -2.30
C ALA A 134 -38.17 27.96 -3.09
N GLU A 135 -38.15 28.26 -4.40
CA GLU A 135 -36.95 28.15 -5.21
C GLU A 135 -36.16 29.46 -5.14
N CYS A 136 -35.03 29.43 -4.44
CA CYS A 136 -34.04 30.51 -4.54
C CYS A 136 -33.13 30.23 -5.73
N THR A 137 -32.96 31.22 -6.61
CA THR A 137 -31.99 31.19 -7.71
C THR A 137 -31.10 32.40 -7.63
N ILE A 138 -29.83 32.23 -7.99
CA ILE A 138 -28.88 33.32 -8.21
C ILE A 138 -28.53 33.31 -9.70
N GLU A 139 -28.42 34.49 -10.29
CA GLU A 139 -28.02 34.64 -11.69
C GLU A 139 -26.60 35.23 -11.73
N GLU A 140 -25.63 34.40 -12.09
CA GLU A 140 -24.24 34.80 -12.32
C GLU A 140 -23.85 34.43 -13.75
N ASN A 141 -23.19 35.37 -14.46
CA ASN A 141 -22.76 35.19 -15.85
C ASN A 141 -23.87 34.76 -16.83
N GLY A 142 -25.12 35.17 -16.57
CA GLY A 142 -26.29 34.83 -17.40
C GLY A 142 -26.78 33.38 -17.24
N GLN A 143 -26.28 32.63 -16.24
CA GLN A 143 -26.80 31.31 -15.88
C GLN A 143 -27.53 31.41 -14.54
N LYS A 144 -28.76 30.90 -14.50
CA LYS A 144 -29.55 30.78 -13.28
C LYS A 144 -29.20 29.48 -12.56
N GLU A 145 -28.58 29.59 -11.40
CA GLU A 145 -28.25 28.47 -10.54
C GLU A 145 -29.20 28.40 -9.35
N LYS A 146 -29.65 27.18 -9.02
CA LYS A 146 -30.54 26.92 -7.89
C LYS A 146 -29.75 26.88 -6.59
N VAL A 147 -30.22 27.62 -5.60
CA VAL A 147 -29.57 27.78 -4.30
C VAL A 147 -30.39 27.12 -3.20
N PHE A 148 -29.69 26.44 -2.30
CA PHE A 148 -30.30 25.72 -1.19
C PHE A 148 -29.95 26.38 0.14
N THR A 149 -30.95 26.54 1.01
CA THR A 149 -30.69 26.92 2.40
C THR A 149 -30.15 25.70 3.14
N CYS A 150 -28.89 25.78 3.56
CA CYS A 150 -28.19 24.67 4.19
C CYS A 150 -27.83 24.95 5.65
N ARG A 151 -27.89 23.92 6.50
CA ARG A 151 -27.25 23.93 7.81
C ARG A 151 -25.84 23.36 7.73
N LYS A 152 -24.91 23.92 8.50
CA LYS A 152 -23.57 23.36 8.70
C LYS A 152 -23.69 22.08 9.53
N SER A 153 -23.08 21.00 9.06
CA SER A 153 -22.99 19.71 9.72
C SER A 153 -21.54 19.21 9.64
N ILE A 154 -21.14 18.39 10.59
CA ILE A 154 -19.84 17.70 10.55
C ILE A 154 -20.07 16.27 10.08
N LYS A 155 -19.41 15.87 9.00
CA LYS A 155 -19.38 14.49 8.53
C LYS A 155 -18.11 13.82 9.02
N LYS A 156 -18.26 12.65 9.63
CA LYS A 156 -17.13 11.80 10.02
C LYS A 156 -16.88 10.81 8.90
N ILE A 157 -15.74 10.92 8.23
CA ILE A 157 -15.33 9.97 7.19
C ILE A 157 -14.49 8.88 7.85
N GLY A 158 -14.81 7.61 7.56
CA GLY A 158 -13.99 6.49 8.02
C GLY A 158 -12.68 6.42 7.25
N LEU A 159 -11.59 5.98 7.91
CA LEU A 159 -10.24 5.96 7.33
C LEU A 159 -10.20 5.30 5.94
N LYS A 160 -10.84 4.14 5.79
CA LYS A 160 -10.90 3.36 4.53
C LYS A 160 -11.56 4.11 3.36
N ASN A 161 -12.42 5.09 3.65
CA ASN A 161 -13.07 5.92 2.63
C ASN A 161 -12.31 7.22 2.34
N THR A 162 -11.27 7.51 3.10
CA THR A 162 -10.39 8.66 2.88
C THR A 162 -9.38 8.34 1.78
N ARG A 163 -9.10 9.32 0.90
CA ARG A 163 -8.07 9.19 -0.14
C ARG A 163 -6.68 8.97 0.49
N ILE A 164 -5.83 8.16 -0.15
CA ILE A 164 -4.55 7.74 0.44
C ILE A 164 -3.63 8.91 0.78
N ASP A 165 -3.62 9.96 -0.03
CA ASP A 165 -2.79 11.15 0.16
C ASP A 165 -3.15 11.92 1.44
N LYS A 166 -4.45 12.01 1.77
CA LYS A 166 -4.91 12.55 3.05
C LYS A 166 -4.47 11.66 4.21
N ARG A 167 -4.45 10.33 4.03
CA ARG A 167 -3.94 9.41 5.07
C ARG A 167 -2.44 9.61 5.29
N THR A 168 -1.66 9.78 4.21
CA THR A 168 -0.22 10.01 4.31
C THR A 168 0.11 11.40 4.87
N GLU A 169 -0.71 12.43 4.58
CA GLU A 169 -0.64 13.74 5.24
C GLU A 169 -0.85 13.64 6.76
N ILE A 170 -1.90 12.92 7.17
CA ILE A 170 -2.16 12.67 8.58
C ILE A 170 -0.97 11.93 9.22
N ALA A 171 -0.44 10.92 8.55
CA ALA A 171 0.69 10.13 9.03
C ALA A 171 1.96 10.97 9.25
N VAL A 172 2.27 11.89 8.35
CA VAL A 172 3.36 12.86 8.54
C VAL A 172 3.07 13.78 9.73
N SER A 173 1.84 14.29 9.85
CA SER A 173 1.46 15.18 10.95
C SER A 173 1.55 14.52 12.33
N LEU A 174 1.44 13.19 12.37
CA LEU A 174 1.57 12.37 13.58
C LEU A 174 3.00 11.84 13.80
N GLY A 175 3.93 12.13 12.89
CA GLY A 175 5.31 11.67 12.96
C GLY A 175 5.48 10.15 12.77
N ILE A 176 4.53 9.50 12.07
CA ILE A 176 4.59 8.07 11.73
C ILE A 176 5.58 7.83 10.59
N ILE A 177 5.56 8.71 9.58
CA ILE A 177 6.48 8.67 8.44
C ILE A 177 7.03 10.07 8.16
N SER A 178 8.20 10.13 7.51
CA SER A 178 8.77 11.40 7.07
C SER A 178 8.09 11.96 5.81
N GLN A 179 8.27 13.26 5.56
CA GLN A 179 7.77 13.90 4.34
C GLN A 179 8.38 13.29 3.06
N ALA A 180 9.64 12.85 3.12
CA ALA A 180 10.31 12.17 2.00
C ALA A 180 9.70 10.78 1.74
N THR A 181 9.40 10.03 2.80
CA THR A 181 8.70 8.75 2.71
C THR A 181 7.29 8.94 2.14
N LYS A 182 6.56 9.97 2.57
CA LYS A 182 5.26 10.35 1.99
C LYS A 182 5.35 10.56 0.48
N GLN A 183 6.26 11.41 0.02
CA GLN A 183 6.42 11.69 -1.41
C GLN A 183 6.70 10.42 -2.24
N SER A 184 7.55 9.55 -1.70
CA SER A 184 7.91 8.27 -2.34
C SER A 184 6.71 7.32 -2.38
N PHE A 185 5.94 7.24 -1.30
CA PHE A 185 4.76 6.38 -1.23
C PHE A 185 3.61 6.90 -2.09
N ASP A 186 3.31 8.20 -2.06
CA ASP A 186 2.30 8.81 -2.91
C ASP A 186 2.61 8.59 -4.39
N SER A 187 3.88 8.77 -4.79
CA SER A 187 4.35 8.49 -6.16
C SER A 187 4.15 7.02 -6.55
N LEU A 188 4.43 6.08 -5.64
CA LEU A 188 4.16 4.66 -5.85
C LEU A 188 2.66 4.37 -5.99
N TYR A 189 1.81 5.02 -5.20
CA TYR A 189 0.38 4.82 -5.26
C TYR A 189 -0.22 5.37 -6.56
N ASP A 190 0.32 6.48 -7.07
CA ASP A 190 -0.02 7.00 -8.40
C ASP A 190 0.41 6.05 -9.52
N LEU A 191 1.60 5.46 -9.42
CA LEU A 191 2.05 4.41 -10.34
C LEU A 191 1.11 3.21 -10.31
N ARG A 192 0.70 2.77 -9.11
CA ARG A 192 -0.32 1.72 -8.95
C ARG A 192 -1.61 2.10 -9.65
N ASN A 193 -2.08 3.35 -9.54
CA ASN A 193 -3.28 3.78 -10.25
C ASN A 193 -3.09 3.83 -11.77
N ASN A 194 -1.88 4.15 -12.24
CA ASN A 194 -1.55 4.18 -13.66
C ASN A 194 -1.50 2.78 -14.30
N ILE A 195 -1.46 1.69 -13.51
CA ILE A 195 -1.51 0.33 -14.08
C ILE A 195 -2.92 -0.05 -14.59
N HIS A 196 -3.97 0.63 -14.11
CA HIS A 196 -5.36 0.42 -14.52
C HIS A 196 -5.52 0.70 -16.01
N LEU A 197 -6.14 -0.22 -16.76
CA LEU A 197 -6.09 -0.24 -18.23
C LEU A 197 -6.51 1.08 -18.89
N LEU A 198 -7.62 1.69 -18.46
CA LEU A 198 -8.09 2.97 -19.03
C LEU A 198 -7.10 4.11 -18.75
N LYS A 199 -6.61 4.23 -17.52
CA LYS A 199 -5.63 5.26 -17.15
C LYS A 199 -4.30 5.03 -17.88
N ALA A 200 -3.85 3.78 -17.95
CA ALA A 200 -2.66 3.38 -18.68
C ALA A 200 -2.76 3.71 -20.17
N SER A 201 -3.92 3.45 -20.78
CA SER A 201 -4.20 3.75 -22.18
C SER A 201 -4.14 5.25 -22.44
N ASN A 202 -4.83 6.05 -21.62
CA ASN A 202 -4.86 7.50 -21.76
C ASN A 202 -3.47 8.14 -21.57
N ALA A 203 -2.65 7.58 -20.68
CA ALA A 203 -1.30 8.07 -20.42
C ALA A 203 -0.19 7.39 -21.25
N ASN A 204 -0.54 6.45 -22.14
CA ASN A 204 0.41 5.55 -22.83
C ASN A 204 1.48 4.95 -21.88
N TYR A 205 1.07 4.61 -20.67
CA TYR A 205 1.98 4.22 -19.60
C TYR A 205 2.48 2.78 -19.77
N LYS A 206 3.81 2.62 -19.66
CA LYS A 206 4.49 1.32 -19.66
C LYS A 206 5.31 1.18 -18.38
N PRO A 207 5.04 0.16 -17.55
CA PRO A 207 5.77 -0.06 -16.30
C PRO A 207 7.27 -0.27 -16.53
N LYS A 208 8.08 0.34 -15.68
CA LYS A 208 9.55 0.28 -15.73
C LYS A 208 10.07 -0.55 -14.56
N VAL A 209 11.14 -1.31 -14.79
CA VAL A 209 11.79 -2.10 -13.72
C VAL A 209 12.24 -1.19 -12.57
N GLN A 210 12.71 0.02 -12.90
CA GLN A 210 13.12 1.02 -11.92
C GLN A 210 11.99 1.35 -10.92
N GLU A 211 10.75 1.46 -11.37
CA GLU A 211 9.59 1.76 -10.50
C GLU A 211 9.37 0.65 -9.47
N SER A 212 9.46 -0.63 -9.88
CA SER A 212 9.40 -1.76 -8.92
C SER A 212 10.60 -1.84 -7.99
N PHE A 213 11.77 -1.39 -8.45
CA PHE A 213 12.98 -1.36 -7.63
C PHE A 213 12.93 -0.27 -6.56
N GLU A 214 12.43 0.92 -6.92
CA GLU A 214 12.20 2.01 -5.97
C GLU A 214 11.12 1.65 -4.96
N ALA A 215 10.04 1.01 -5.40
CA ALA A 215 9.02 0.46 -4.51
C ALA A 215 9.61 -0.55 -3.53
N PHE A 216 10.55 -1.39 -3.96
CA PHE A 216 11.26 -2.31 -3.06
C PHE A 216 12.20 -1.58 -2.09
N LYS A 217 12.96 -0.58 -2.57
CA LYS A 217 13.90 0.19 -1.75
C LYS A 217 13.20 0.98 -0.64
N LEU A 218 12.01 1.51 -0.93
CA LEU A 218 11.18 2.21 0.06
C LEU A 218 10.83 1.32 1.26
N MET A 219 10.82 -0.01 1.12
CA MET A 219 10.30 -0.94 2.12
C MET A 219 11.10 -0.89 3.41
N SER A 220 12.43 -0.78 3.31
CA SER A 220 13.29 -0.70 4.48
C SER A 220 13.06 0.60 5.25
N THR A 221 12.94 1.72 4.55
CA THR A 221 12.74 3.03 5.18
C THR A 221 11.37 3.12 5.82
N PHE A 222 10.32 2.77 5.08
CA PHE A 222 8.94 2.85 5.53
C PHE A 222 8.69 1.97 6.76
N VAL A 223 9.17 0.72 6.75
CA VAL A 223 8.99 -0.20 7.88
C VAL A 223 9.84 0.22 9.07
N LEU A 224 11.04 0.77 8.87
CA LEU A 224 11.86 1.29 9.95
C LEU A 224 11.15 2.46 10.66
N GLU A 225 10.66 3.46 9.91
CA GLU A 225 9.94 4.60 10.48
C GLU A 225 8.72 4.15 11.29
N ILE A 226 7.96 3.17 10.78
CA ILE A 226 6.82 2.59 11.52
C ILE A 226 7.27 1.85 12.78
N LYS A 227 8.33 1.03 12.72
CA LYS A 227 8.85 0.33 13.90
C LYS A 227 9.30 1.30 14.98
N GLU A 228 9.99 2.36 14.59
CA GLU A 228 10.43 3.43 15.50
C GLU A 228 9.21 4.14 16.12
N TYR A 229 8.19 4.45 15.31
CA TYR A 229 6.95 5.03 15.80
C TYR A 229 6.27 4.15 16.83
N VAL A 230 6.03 2.87 16.51
CA VAL A 230 5.37 1.90 17.39
C VAL A 230 6.15 1.74 18.69
N SER A 231 7.48 1.62 18.62
CA SER A 231 8.34 1.49 19.80
C SER A 231 8.24 2.71 20.72
N ARG A 232 8.20 3.93 20.17
CA ARG A 232 8.04 5.17 20.97
C ARG A 232 6.70 5.22 21.69
N ILE A 233 5.61 4.86 21.01
CA ILE A 233 4.27 4.87 21.61
C ILE A 233 4.14 3.81 22.71
N GLU A 234 4.65 2.60 22.48
CA GLU A 234 4.62 1.53 23.48
C GLU A 234 5.44 1.86 24.74
N GLN A 235 6.56 2.57 24.58
CA GLN A 235 7.35 3.07 25.73
C GLN A 235 6.62 4.16 26.52
N GLN A 236 5.91 5.06 25.85
CA GLN A 236 5.11 6.11 26.51
C GLN A 236 3.91 5.55 27.28
N GLY A 237 3.29 4.48 26.76
CA GLY A 237 2.18 3.80 27.43
C GLY A 237 2.58 2.97 28.66
N LEU A 238 3.86 2.62 28.82
CA LEU A 238 4.40 1.92 30.00
C LEU A 238 4.80 2.86 31.14
N GLN A 239 4.80 4.18 30.91
CA GLN A 239 5.15 5.22 31.89
C GLN A 239 3.93 5.93 32.51
N GLN A 240 2.72 5.51 32.14
CA GLN A 240 1.43 5.96 32.70
C GLN A 240 0.76 4.84 33.49
#